data_AF-A0A7W9TEP2-F1
#
_entry.id   AF-A0A7W9TEP2-F1
#
_cell.length_a   1.000
_cell.length_b   1.000
_cell.length_c   1.000
_cell.angle_alpha   90.00
_cell.angle_beta   90.00
_cell.angle_gamma   90.00
#
_symmetry.space_group_name_H-M   'P 1'
#
loop_
_entity.id
_entity.type
_entity.pdbx_description
1 polymer ?
#
loop_
_entity_poly.entity_id
_entity_poly.type
_entity_poly.pdbx_seq_one_letter_code
_entity_poly.pdbx_strand_id
1 'polypeptide(L)'
;MTPDQMSARTSRALAAAVAAGRDLGLDVAEARVVYDVFSVVVHLAPSPVVVRVPAVLPSYADAGSQTARQRQELAVAGWLADQGHPVIPPSPLVPREPVLRDGFSMTFWQFVRAGPERRARLRAPGRPGRRPARRAAFLPG
;
A
#
# COMPACT_ATOMS: atom_id res chain seq x y z
N MET A 1 -20.20 -12.36 -2.05
CA MET A 1 -20.28 -11.61 -0.79
C MET A 1 -21.38 -10.59 -0.92
N THR A 2 -22.23 -10.46 0.09
CA THR A 2 -23.24 -9.40 0.14
C THR A 2 -22.59 -8.05 0.49
N PRO A 3 -23.26 -6.90 0.21
CA PRO A 3 -22.77 -5.58 0.63
C PRO A 3 -22.46 -5.50 2.13
N ASP A 4 -23.29 -6.11 2.98
CA ASP A 4 -23.08 -6.12 4.44
C ASP A 4 -21.82 -6.89 4.83
N GLN A 5 -21.54 -8.02 4.17
CA GLN A 5 -20.32 -8.78 4.38
C GLN A 5 -19.07 -7.99 3.96
N MET A 6 -19.18 -7.17 2.90
CA MET A 6 -18.10 -6.28 2.48
C MET A 6 -17.87 -5.18 3.54
N SER A 7 -18.94 -4.52 4.00
CA SER A 7 -18.86 -3.47 5.02
C SER A 7 -18.27 -3.97 6.35
N ALA A 8 -18.71 -5.15 6.82
CA ALA A 8 -18.18 -5.77 8.02
C ALA A 8 -16.68 -6.12 7.88
N ARG A 9 -16.26 -6.62 6.71
CA ARG A 9 -14.85 -6.88 6.42
C ARG A 9 -14.03 -5.59 6.42
N THR A 10 -14.51 -4.54 5.77
CA THR A 10 -13.85 -3.23 5.73
C THR A 10 -13.68 -2.67 7.13
N SER A 11 -14.70 -2.78 7.97
CA SER A 11 -14.66 -2.34 9.37
C SER A 11 -13.62 -3.10 10.20
N ARG A 12 -13.53 -4.43 10.06
CA ARG A 12 -12.50 -5.23 10.76
C ARG A 12 -11.08 -4.91 10.27
N ALA A 13 -10.90 -4.75 8.97
CA ALA A 13 -9.60 -4.40 8.39
C ALA A 13 -9.14 -3.00 8.83
N LEU A 14 -10.07 -2.03 8.90
CA LEU A 14 -9.81 -0.69 9.43
C LEU A 14 -9.37 -0.77 10.90
N ALA A 15 -10.12 -1.49 11.74
CA ALA A 15 -9.79 -1.64 13.15
C ALA A 15 -8.41 -2.29 13.35
N ALA A 16 -8.11 -3.35 12.61
CA ALA A 16 -6.81 -4.03 12.65
C ALA A 16 -5.66 -3.09 12.23
N ALA A 17 -5.85 -2.29 11.18
CA ALA A 17 -4.85 -1.32 10.71
C ALA A 17 -4.57 -0.21 11.75
N VAL A 18 -5.62 0.33 12.37
CA VAL A 18 -5.50 1.35 13.43
C VAL A 18 -4.75 0.79 14.63
N ALA A 19 -5.16 -0.39 15.09
CA ALA A 19 -4.57 -1.00 16.25
C ALA A 19 -3.10 -1.38 15.99
N ALA A 20 -2.78 -1.95 14.83
CA ALA A 20 -1.40 -2.25 14.44
C ALA A 20 -0.54 -0.98 14.35
N GLY A 21 -1.08 0.12 13.80
CA GLY A 21 -0.38 1.39 13.76
C GLY A 21 -0.04 1.93 15.15
N ARG A 22 -0.98 1.86 16.10
CA ARG A 22 -0.77 2.31 17.49
C ARG A 22 0.27 1.45 18.23
N ASP A 23 0.24 0.13 18.06
CA ASP A 23 1.24 -0.76 18.64
C ASP A 23 2.66 -0.47 18.11
N LEU A 24 2.76 0.02 16.89
CA LEU A 24 4.02 0.45 16.27
C LEU A 24 4.42 1.89 16.65
N GLY A 25 3.66 2.55 17.54
CA GLY A 25 3.95 3.90 18.02
C GLY A 25 3.52 5.03 17.09
N LEU A 26 2.67 4.75 16.09
CA LEU A 26 2.10 5.80 15.23
C LEU A 26 0.98 6.56 15.96
N ASP A 27 0.93 7.87 15.76
CA ASP A 27 -0.22 8.68 16.15
C ASP A 27 -1.36 8.46 15.14
N VAL A 28 -2.50 7.99 15.65
CA VAL A 28 -3.68 7.65 14.84
C VAL A 28 -4.94 8.24 15.49
N ALA A 29 -5.31 9.44 15.03
CA ALA A 29 -6.50 10.16 15.46
C ALA A 29 -7.66 10.01 14.47
N GLU A 30 -7.39 10.09 13.16
CA GLU A 30 -8.41 10.18 12.10
C GLU A 30 -8.15 9.17 10.98
N ALA A 31 -8.21 7.89 11.32
CA ALA A 31 -8.03 6.84 10.33
C ALA A 31 -9.18 6.82 9.32
N ARG A 32 -8.85 6.76 8.03
CA ARG A 32 -9.83 6.76 6.93
C ARG A 32 -9.54 5.69 5.89
N VAL A 33 -10.58 5.02 5.43
CA VAL A 33 -10.50 4.12 4.28
C VAL A 33 -10.42 4.94 3.01
N VAL A 34 -9.40 4.69 2.17
CA VAL A 34 -9.21 5.36 0.88
C VAL A 34 -9.58 4.47 -0.32
N TYR A 35 -9.66 3.15 -0.11
CA TYR A 35 -10.04 2.14 -1.10
C TYR A 35 -10.38 0.82 -0.40
N ASP A 36 -11.36 0.05 -0.87
CA ASP A 36 -11.83 -1.16 -0.16
C ASP A 36 -12.35 -2.31 -1.04
N VAL A 37 -11.90 -2.42 -2.30
CA VAL A 37 -12.39 -3.49 -3.20
C VAL A 37 -11.74 -4.85 -2.88
N PHE A 38 -10.44 -5.00 -3.14
CA PHE A 38 -9.69 -6.25 -2.88
C PHE A 38 -8.75 -6.14 -1.68
N SER A 39 -8.22 -4.93 -1.49
CA SER A 39 -7.48 -4.54 -0.30
C SER A 39 -8.22 -3.36 0.33
N VAL A 40 -8.31 -3.38 1.64
CA VAL A 40 -8.72 -2.19 2.40
C VAL A 40 -7.45 -1.37 2.61
N VAL A 41 -7.46 -0.16 2.07
CA VAL A 41 -6.35 0.77 2.13
C VAL A 41 -6.74 1.87 3.10
N VAL A 42 -5.96 2.05 4.16
CA VAL A 42 -6.28 2.92 5.28
C VAL A 42 -5.21 3.98 5.42
N HIS A 43 -5.59 5.25 5.46
CA HIS A 43 -4.68 6.33 5.85
C HIS A 43 -4.79 6.58 7.36
N LEU A 44 -3.67 6.55 8.08
CA LEU A 44 -3.60 6.65 9.55
C LEU A 44 -3.29 8.09 9.99
N ALA A 45 -4.15 9.06 9.67
CA ALA A 45 -3.91 10.45 10.03
C ALA A 45 -3.80 10.66 11.56
N PRO A 46 -2.95 11.57 12.04
CA PRO A 46 -2.11 12.49 11.26
C PRO A 46 -0.80 11.87 10.76
N SER A 47 -0.44 10.65 11.22
CA SER A 47 0.73 9.96 10.70
C SER A 47 0.65 9.83 9.17
N PRO A 48 1.73 10.16 8.43
CA PRO A 48 1.74 10.13 6.96
C PRO A 48 1.91 8.69 6.45
N VAL A 49 1.01 7.79 6.87
CA VAL A 49 1.11 6.35 6.66
C VAL A 49 -0.18 5.81 6.05
N VAL A 50 -0.01 4.98 5.03
CA VAL A 50 -1.06 4.18 4.41
C VAL A 50 -0.80 2.71 4.70
N VAL A 51 -1.79 2.05 5.28
CA VAL A 51 -1.79 0.60 5.48
C VAL A 51 -2.52 -0.05 4.32
N ARG A 52 -1.90 -1.05 3.70
CA ARG A 52 -2.56 -1.94 2.74
C ARG A 52 -2.89 -3.24 3.45
N VAL A 53 -4.18 -3.52 3.58
CA VAL A 53 -4.72 -4.73 4.19
C VAL A 53 -5.36 -5.57 3.07
N PRO A 54 -4.67 -6.56 2.51
CA PRO A 54 -5.29 -7.55 1.63
C PRO A 54 -6.45 -8.17 2.38
N ALA A 55 -7.65 -7.84 1.92
CA ALA A 55 -8.84 -8.30 2.56
C ALA A 55 -9.15 -9.66 1.95
N VAL A 56 -9.27 -9.76 0.63
CA VAL A 56 -9.59 -10.98 -0.13
C VAL A 56 -8.31 -11.70 -0.57
N LEU A 57 -8.20 -13.00 -0.29
CA LEU A 57 -7.13 -13.85 -0.80
C LEU A 57 -7.68 -14.74 -1.93
N PRO A 58 -6.90 -14.97 -3.00
CA PRO A 58 -7.26 -15.99 -3.99
C PRO A 58 -7.21 -17.39 -3.36
N SER A 59 -7.99 -18.33 -3.89
CA SER A 59 -8.16 -19.68 -3.32
C SER A 59 -6.87 -20.50 -3.19
N TYR A 60 -5.85 -20.16 -3.99
CA TYR A 60 -4.53 -20.82 -3.97
C TYR A 60 -3.55 -20.20 -2.97
N ALA A 61 -3.92 -19.09 -2.30
CA ALA A 61 -3.05 -18.39 -1.37
C ALA A 61 -3.54 -18.55 0.07
N ASP A 62 -2.61 -18.90 0.95
CA ASP A 62 -2.81 -18.91 2.40
C ASP A 62 -2.17 -17.67 3.05
N ALA A 63 -2.35 -17.52 4.36
CA ALA A 63 -1.82 -16.39 5.11
C ALA A 63 -0.27 -16.32 5.07
N GLY A 64 0.41 -17.47 5.03
CA GLY A 64 1.87 -17.57 4.97
C GLY A 64 2.41 -17.13 3.61
N SER A 65 1.84 -17.64 2.52
CA SER A 65 2.25 -17.27 1.17
C SER A 65 1.97 -15.79 0.87
N GLN A 66 0.89 -15.23 1.43
CA GLN A 66 0.61 -13.79 1.36
C GLN A 66 1.64 -12.96 2.12
N THR A 67 2.01 -13.37 3.32
CA THR A 67 3.02 -12.69 4.14
C THR A 67 4.39 -12.72 3.44
N ALA A 68 4.77 -13.86 2.86
CA ALA A 68 6.01 -13.98 2.09
C ALA A 68 6.01 -13.05 0.86
N ARG A 69 4.89 -12.99 0.12
CA ARG A 69 4.73 -12.07 -1.01
C ARG A 69 4.83 -10.61 -0.60
N GLN A 70 4.21 -10.23 0.52
CA GLN A 70 4.28 -8.87 1.05
C GLN A 70 5.69 -8.48 1.47
N ARG A 71 6.45 -9.41 2.05
CA ARG A 71 7.87 -9.18 2.38
C ARG A 71 8.70 -8.92 1.12
N GLN A 72 8.48 -9.69 0.05
CA GLN A 72 9.13 -9.44 -1.25
C GLN A 72 8.73 -8.08 -1.84
N GLU A 73 7.44 -7.72 -1.77
CA GLU A 73 6.94 -6.43 -2.23
C GLU A 73 7.61 -5.26 -1.49
N LEU A 74 7.73 -5.35 -0.16
CA LEU A 74 8.43 -4.37 0.66
C LEU A 74 9.91 -4.28 0.33
N ALA A 75 10.59 -5.42 0.14
CA ALA A 75 12.01 -5.46 -0.20
C ALA A 75 12.27 -4.78 -1.56
N VAL A 76 11.51 -5.13 -2.60
CA VAL A 76 11.66 -4.56 -3.94
C VAL A 76 11.34 -3.06 -3.95
N ALA A 77 10.23 -2.66 -3.32
CA ALA A 77 9.85 -1.25 -3.27
C ALA A 77 10.82 -0.41 -2.44
N GLY A 78 11.29 -0.94 -1.31
CA GLY A 78 12.32 -0.32 -0.49
C GLY A 78 13.62 -0.14 -1.26
N TRP A 79 14.12 -1.19 -1.92
CA TRP A 79 15.32 -1.12 -2.75
C TRP A 79 15.19 -0.08 -3.86
N LEU A 80 14.07 -0.07 -4.60
CA LEU A 80 13.83 0.93 -5.65
C LEU A 80 13.82 2.36 -5.10
N ALA A 81 13.20 2.57 -3.94
CA ALA A 81 13.16 3.88 -3.29
C ALA A 81 14.56 4.31 -2.82
N ASP A 82 15.33 3.41 -2.23
CA ASP A 82 16.70 3.66 -1.78
C ASP A 82 17.63 4.01 -2.96
N GLN A 83 17.30 3.56 -4.19
CA GLN A 83 17.97 3.95 -5.44
C GLN A 83 17.42 5.25 -6.09
N GLY A 84 16.44 5.91 -5.47
CA GLY A 84 15.85 7.16 -5.97
C GLY A 84 14.85 6.98 -7.12
N HIS A 85 14.34 5.77 -7.36
CA HIS A 85 13.29 5.56 -8.36
C HIS A 85 11.93 6.12 -7.89
N PRO A 86 11.06 6.57 -8.82
CA PRO A 86 9.77 7.18 -8.49
C PRO A 86 8.70 6.14 -8.11
N VAL A 87 8.91 5.48 -6.97
CA VAL A 87 7.96 4.53 -6.35
C VAL A 87 7.36 5.13 -5.08
N ILE A 88 6.31 4.50 -4.54
CA ILE A 88 5.86 4.80 -3.18
C ILE A 88 6.71 3.96 -2.22
N PRO A 89 7.51 4.57 -1.33
CA PRO A 89 8.34 3.80 -0.42
C PRO A 89 7.48 3.17 0.70
N PRO A 90 7.94 2.05 1.29
CA PRO A 90 7.51 1.64 2.62
C PRO A 90 7.67 2.79 3.62
N SER A 91 6.78 2.89 4.61
CA SER A 91 6.90 3.94 5.63
C SER A 91 8.22 3.77 6.40
N PRO A 92 9.03 4.83 6.58
CA PRO A 92 10.23 4.76 7.41
C PRO A 92 9.90 4.81 8.92
N LEU A 93 8.63 5.06 9.28
CA LEU A 93 8.21 5.20 10.68
C LEU A 93 7.98 3.86 11.39
N VAL A 94 8.04 2.75 10.66
CA VAL A 94 7.85 1.40 11.19
C VAL A 94 8.84 0.44 10.52
N PRO A 95 9.13 -0.72 11.12
CA PRO A 95 9.93 -1.76 10.47
C PRO A 95 9.36 -2.11 9.09
N ARG A 96 10.24 -2.32 8.11
CA ARG A 96 9.89 -2.67 6.71
C ARG A 96 9.46 -4.15 6.61
N GLU A 97 8.50 -4.57 7.42
CA GLU A 97 8.02 -5.95 7.51
C GLU A 97 6.48 -6.04 7.51
N PRO A 98 5.89 -7.14 7.01
CA PRO A 98 4.46 -7.37 7.15
C PRO A 98 4.07 -7.52 8.63
N VAL A 99 2.91 -6.99 9.00
CA VAL A 99 2.36 -7.09 10.35
C VAL A 99 1.14 -8.00 10.33
N LEU A 100 1.12 -8.98 11.23
CA LEU A 100 -0.01 -9.88 11.44
C LEU A 100 -0.87 -9.35 12.57
N ARG A 101 -2.15 -9.07 12.30
CA ARG A 101 -3.11 -8.67 13.33
C ARG A 101 -4.53 -9.04 12.94
N ASP A 102 -5.29 -9.60 13.89
CA ASP A 102 -6.72 -9.95 13.75
C ASP A 102 -7.03 -10.79 12.50
N GLY A 103 -6.11 -11.67 12.12
CA GLY A 103 -6.23 -12.54 10.93
C GLY A 103 -5.87 -11.87 9.60
N PHE A 104 -5.35 -10.64 9.63
CA PHE A 104 -4.83 -9.93 8.46
C PHE A 104 -3.31 -9.87 8.47
N SER A 105 -2.70 -9.97 7.29
CA SER A 105 -1.30 -9.60 7.06
C SER A 105 -1.28 -8.29 6.29
N MET A 106 -0.62 -7.26 6.82
CA MET A 106 -0.71 -5.90 6.27
C MET A 106 0.67 -5.24 6.13
N THR A 107 0.76 -4.26 5.22
CA THR A 107 2.00 -3.52 4.95
C THR A 107 1.80 -2.01 5.07
N PHE A 108 2.84 -1.31 5.53
CA PHE A 108 2.79 0.12 5.85
C PHE A 108 3.62 0.93 4.84
N TRP A 109 2.99 1.93 4.23
CA TRP A 109 3.52 2.70 3.11
C TRP A 109 3.50 4.19 3.44
N GLN A 110 4.38 4.96 2.82
CA GLN A 110 4.34 6.41 2.97
C GLN A 110 3.10 6.99 2.27
N PHE A 111 2.34 7.81 2.98
CA PHE A 111 1.28 8.60 2.38
C PHE A 111 1.89 9.73 1.55
N VAL A 112 1.66 9.71 0.24
CA VAL A 112 2.01 10.82 -0.65
C VAL A 112 0.74 11.51 -1.12
N ARG A 113 0.69 12.83 -0.96
CA ARG A 113 -0.33 13.63 -1.66
C ARG A 113 0.06 13.67 -3.13
N ALA A 114 -0.86 13.28 -4.01
CA ALA A 114 -0.64 13.44 -5.45
C ALA A 114 -0.32 14.93 -5.75
N GLY A 115 0.69 15.21 -6.56
CA GLY A 115 0.97 16.57 -7.03
C GLY A 115 -0.15 17.11 -7.95
N PRO A 116 -0.18 18.42 -8.22
CA PRO A 116 -1.15 19.04 -9.13
C PRO A 116 -1.17 18.36 -10.50
N GLU A 117 -0.01 18.03 -11.08
CA GLU A 117 0.08 17.37 -12.39
C GLU A 117 -0.49 15.95 -12.39
N ARG A 118 -0.29 15.18 -11.32
CA ARG A 118 -0.85 13.83 -11.19
C ARG A 118 -2.35 13.87 -10.97
N ARG A 119 -2.87 14.86 -10.23
CA ARG A 119 -4.31 15.09 -10.07
C ARG A 119 -4.98 15.47 -11.40
N ALA A 120 -4.35 16.31 -12.21
CA ALA A 120 -4.85 16.69 -13.52
C ALA A 120 -4.92 15.49 -14.48
N ARG A 121 -3.90 14.61 -14.48
CA ARG A 121 -3.90 13.38 -15.29
C ARG A 121 -4.98 12.37 -14.89
N LEU A 122 -5.31 12.27 -13.61
CA LEU A 122 -6.39 11.40 -13.12
C LEU A 122 -7.79 11.95 -13.46
N ARG A 123 -7.92 13.26 -13.70
CA ARG A 123 -9.19 13.92 -14.05
C ARG A 123 -9.43 14.01 -15.56
N ALA A 124 -8.39 13.84 -16.38
CA ALA A 124 -8.53 13.84 -17.83
C ALA A 124 -9.05 12.48 -18.32
N PRO A 125 -10.05 12.42 -19.23
CA PRO A 125 -10.45 11.16 -19.86
C PRO A 125 -9.24 10.53 -20.56
N GLY A 126 -9.01 9.25 -20.27
CA GLY A 126 -7.74 8.56 -20.51
C GLY A 126 -7.20 8.70 -21.92
N ARG A 127 -6.09 9.43 -22.07
CA ARG A 127 -5.16 9.22 -23.18
C ARG A 127 -4.01 8.34 -22.70
N PRO A 128 -3.70 7.21 -23.36
CA PRO A 128 -2.57 6.38 -22.98
C PRO A 128 -1.27 7.19 -23.14
N GLY A 129 -0.54 7.32 -22.03
CA GLY A 129 0.72 8.05 -22.00
C GLY A 129 1.77 7.35 -22.86
N ARG A 130 2.27 8.03 -23.90
CA ARG A 130 3.50 7.65 -24.59
C ARG A 130 4.63 7.57 -23.55
N ARG A 131 5.22 6.39 -23.39
CA ARG A 131 6.52 6.24 -22.72
C ARG A 131 7.57 6.99 -23.56
N PRO A 132 8.43 7.84 -22.97
CA PRO A 132 9.61 8.30 -23.68
C PRO A 132 10.51 7.09 -23.95
N ALA A 133 10.92 6.91 -25.21
CA ALA A 133 11.87 5.87 -25.60
C ALA A 133 13.21 6.15 -24.90
N ARG A 134 13.63 5.27 -23.99
CA ARG A 134 15.02 5.24 -23.53
C ARG A 134 15.84 4.66 -24.66
N ARG A 135 16.72 5.47 -25.27
CA ARG A 135 17.86 4.95 -26.04
C ARG A 135 18.75 4.21 -25.05
N ALA A 136 18.81 2.89 -25.16
CA ALA A 136 19.91 2.12 -24.61
C ALA A 136 21.15 2.48 -25.44
N ALA A 137 22.10 3.18 -24.84
CA ALA A 137 23.45 3.23 -25.37
C ALA A 137 24.13 1.91 -24.96
N PHE A 138 24.27 1.03 -25.94
CA PHE A 138 25.22 -0.07 -25.91
C PHE A 138 26.62 0.54 -26.11
N LEU A 139 27.56 0.20 -25.23
CA LEU A 139 28.99 0.42 -25.48
C LEU A 139 29.73 -0.89 -25.17
N PRO A 140 30.55 -1.41 -26.11
CA PRO A 140 31.42 -2.55 -25.89
C PRO A 140 32.79 -2.09 -25.34
N GLY A 141 33.48 -3.01 -24.68
CA GLY A 141 34.86 -2.87 -24.20
C GLY A 141 35.12 -3.80 -23.02
#